data_AF-A0A226WMJ0-F1
#
_entry.id   AF-A0A226WMJ0-F1
#
_cell.length_a   1.000
_cell.length_b   1.000
_cell.length_c   1.000
_cell.angle_alpha   90.00
_cell.angle_beta   90.00
_cell.angle_gamma   90.00
#
_symmetry.space_group_name_H-M   'P 1'
#
loop_
_entity.id
_entity.type
_entity.pdbx_description
1 polymer ?
#
loop_
_entity_poly.entity_id
_entity_poly.type
_entity_poly.pdbx_seq_one_letter_code
_entity_poly.pdbx_strand_id
1 'polypeptide(L)'
;MRGEIWSLYADLKDYKQHPTAKRKRELARRFDTVFIQKTLYATLDRLLRRIHMNKSELLLVLERPEVPLHTNGSERDIRDQVKKRKISGGTRSELGRQCRDTFSSLKATCRKLNISFWEYLTDRISCSDQIPLLPHLLEQRIALSA
;
A
#
# COMPACT_ATOMS: atom_id res chain seq x y z
N MET A 1 -17.39 9.27 20.03
CA MET A 1 -16.80 8.22 19.17
C MET A 1 -16.31 8.70 17.79
N ARG A 2 -17.17 9.11 16.83
CA ARG A 2 -16.72 9.52 15.48
C ARG A 2 -15.66 10.63 15.53
N GLY A 3 -15.88 11.66 16.36
CA GLY A 3 -14.93 12.76 16.56
C GLY A 3 -13.59 12.29 17.14
N GLU A 4 -13.60 11.33 18.06
CA GLU A 4 -12.37 10.77 18.66
C GLU A 4 -11.52 10.04 17.63
N ILE A 5 -12.15 9.26 16.74
CA ILE A 5 -11.45 8.56 15.64
C ILE A 5 -10.79 9.57 14.69
N TRP A 6 -11.52 10.61 14.28
CA TRP A 6 -10.99 11.64 13.38
C TRP A 6 -9.88 12.47 14.03
N SER A 7 -10.03 12.82 15.31
CA SER A 7 -8.99 13.51 16.07
C SER A 7 -7.73 12.64 16.19
N LEU A 8 -7.87 11.35 16.52
CA LEU A 8 -6.74 10.42 16.57
C LEU A 8 -6.03 10.33 15.21
N TYR A 9 -6.78 10.25 14.11
CA TYR A 9 -6.22 10.22 12.76
C TYR A 9 -5.49 11.52 12.38
N ALA A 10 -6.05 12.68 12.74
CA ALA A 10 -5.40 13.97 12.54
C ALA A 10 -4.09 14.07 13.33
N ASP A 11 -4.09 13.62 14.58
CA ASP A 11 -2.90 13.65 15.44
C ASP A 11 -1.83 12.65 14.98
N LEU A 12 -2.22 11.51 14.39
CA LEU A 12 -1.30 10.58 13.73
C LEU A 12 -0.63 11.21 12.49
N LYS A 13 -1.36 12.02 11.72
CA LYS A 13 -0.79 12.77 10.59
C LYS A 13 0.22 13.81 11.06
N ASP A 14 -0.07 14.50 12.15
CA ASP A 14 0.84 15.49 12.72
C ASP A 14 2.07 14.84 13.38
N TYR A 15 1.88 13.72 14.08
CA TYR A 15 2.98 12.91 14.61
C TYR A 15 3.97 12.49 13.53
N LYS A 16 3.48 12.13 12.33
CA LYS A 16 4.34 11.76 11.20
C LYS A 16 5.33 12.87 10.82
N GLN A 17 4.93 14.13 10.97
CA GLN A 17 5.80 15.28 10.69
C GLN A 17 6.74 15.59 11.86
N HIS A 18 6.28 15.38 13.09
CA HIS A 18 7.01 15.73 14.31
C HIS A 18 6.99 14.57 15.34
N PRO A 19 7.74 13.47 15.09
CA PRO A 19 7.68 12.28 15.93
C PRO A 19 8.38 12.51 17.27
N THR A 20 7.69 12.20 18.37
CA THR A 20 8.27 12.24 19.72
C THR A 20 7.87 11.03 20.55
N ALA A 21 8.77 10.55 21.42
CA ALA A 21 8.52 9.40 22.29
C ALA A 21 7.34 9.61 23.26
N LYS A 22 7.05 10.87 23.62
CA LYS A 22 5.87 11.22 24.44
C LYS A 22 4.58 11.02 23.65
N ARG A 23 4.48 11.63 22.45
CA ARG A 23 3.29 11.53 21.59
C ARG A 23 3.05 10.11 21.10
N LYS A 24 4.11 9.34 20.82
CA LYS A 24 4.03 7.92 20.48
C LYS A 24 3.23 7.13 21.53
N ARG A 25 3.61 7.26 22.80
CA ARG A 25 2.93 6.59 23.92
C ARG A 25 1.51 7.09 24.12
N GLU A 26 1.29 8.40 23.96
CA GLU A 26 -0.04 9.01 24.06
C GLU A 26 -1.00 8.49 22.99
N LEU A 27 -0.59 8.50 21.72
CA LEU A 27 -1.39 8.03 20.59
C LEU A 27 -1.71 6.54 20.70
N ALA A 28 -0.74 5.72 21.13
CA ALA A 28 -0.95 4.30 21.34
C ALA A 28 -1.98 4.02 22.45
N ARG A 29 -1.99 4.81 23.53
CA ARG A 29 -3.01 4.71 24.60
C ARG A 29 -4.37 5.23 24.14
N ARG A 30 -4.41 6.37 23.43
CA ARG A 30 -5.66 6.91 22.90
C ARG A 30 -6.32 5.96 21.92
N PHE A 31 -5.54 5.25 21.11
CA PHE A 31 -6.05 4.17 20.27
C PHE A 31 -6.76 3.10 21.10
N ASP A 32 -6.13 2.60 22.18
CA ASP A 32 -6.79 1.64 23.08
C ASP A 32 -8.08 2.20 23.65
N THR A 33 -8.05 3.43 24.14
CA THR A 33 -9.24 4.10 24.70
C THR A 33 -10.39 4.15 23.69
N VAL A 34 -10.13 4.43 22.41
CA VAL A 34 -11.18 4.53 21.39
C VAL A 34 -11.72 3.16 20.99
N PHE A 35 -10.86 2.15 20.85
CA PHE A 35 -11.23 0.85 20.26
C PHE A 35 -11.56 -0.25 21.27
N ILE A 36 -11.34 -0.03 22.57
CA ILE A 36 -11.78 -0.92 23.67
C ILE A 36 -13.16 -0.52 24.22
N GLN A 37 -13.66 0.68 23.87
CA GLN A 37 -14.99 1.14 24.26
C GLN A 37 -16.08 0.11 23.94
N LYS A 38 -16.98 -0.12 24.91
CA LYS A 38 -18.21 -0.87 24.69
C LYS A 38 -19.33 0.09 24.33
N THR A 39 -20.14 -0.32 23.36
CA THR A 39 -21.32 0.42 22.90
C THR A 39 -22.58 -0.41 23.17
N LEU A 40 -23.75 0.14 22.85
CA LEU A 40 -25.01 -0.60 22.90
C LEU A 40 -25.26 -1.45 21.65
N TYR A 41 -24.33 -1.46 20.69
CA TYR A 41 -24.48 -2.11 19.39
C TYR A 41 -23.45 -3.22 19.22
N ALA A 42 -23.91 -4.48 19.25
CA ALA A 42 -23.04 -5.65 19.15
C ALA A 42 -22.20 -5.69 17.84
N THR A 43 -22.75 -5.20 16.73
CA THR A 43 -22.04 -5.11 15.44
C THR A 43 -20.90 -4.11 15.49
N LEU A 44 -21.10 -2.96 16.14
CA LEU A 44 -20.08 -1.94 16.35
C LEU A 44 -18.99 -2.45 17.28
N ASP A 45 -19.35 -3.08 18.40
CA ASP A 45 -18.38 -3.66 19.34
C ASP A 45 -17.52 -4.76 18.69
N ARG A 46 -18.09 -5.54 17.78
CA ARG A 46 -17.33 -6.53 17.00
C ARG A 46 -16.36 -5.85 16.03
N LEU A 47 -16.79 -4.76 15.39
CA LEU A 47 -15.93 -3.98 14.49
C LEU A 47 -14.75 -3.36 15.25
N LEU A 48 -15.00 -2.73 16.40
CA LEU A 48 -13.95 -2.10 17.20
C LEU A 48 -12.92 -3.10 17.70
N ARG A 49 -13.37 -4.26 18.19
CA ARG A 49 -12.47 -5.34 18.59
C ARG A 49 -11.59 -5.82 17.44
N ARG A 50 -12.17 -5.97 16.23
CA ARG A 50 -11.40 -6.37 15.05
C ARG A 50 -10.36 -5.32 14.67
N ILE A 51 -10.71 -4.03 14.74
CA ILE A 51 -9.76 -2.94 14.48
C ILE A 51 -8.65 -2.93 15.55
N HIS A 52 -9.02 -3.13 16.82
CA HIS A 52 -8.07 -3.20 17.93
C HIS A 52 -7.07 -4.34 17.80
N MET A 53 -7.52 -5.52 17.33
CA MET A 53 -6.62 -6.66 17.04
C MET A 53 -5.53 -6.33 16.01
N ASN A 54 -5.79 -5.38 15.10
CA ASN A 54 -4.83 -4.94 14.08
C ASN A 54 -4.00 -3.72 14.53
N LYS A 55 -3.96 -3.40 15.83
CA LYS A 55 -3.28 -2.20 16.36
C LYS A 55 -1.83 -2.06 15.90
N SER A 56 -1.04 -3.14 15.93
CA SER A 56 0.37 -3.12 15.54
C SER A 56 0.56 -2.68 14.08
N GLU A 57 -0.31 -3.14 13.18
CA GLU A 57 -0.30 -2.76 11.77
C GLU A 57 -0.79 -1.32 11.57
N LEU A 58 -1.90 -0.95 12.21
CA LEU A 58 -2.53 0.37 12.07
C LEU A 58 -1.70 1.50 12.69
N LEU A 59 -0.90 1.19 13.71
CA LEU A 59 0.01 2.13 14.37
C LEU A 59 1.46 1.96 13.94
N LEU A 60 1.76 1.25 12.85
CA LEU A 60 3.13 1.09 12.34
C LEU A 60 3.84 2.43 12.10
N VAL A 61 3.09 3.49 11.75
CA VAL A 61 3.60 4.86 11.61
C VAL A 61 4.31 5.38 12.87
N LEU A 62 3.97 4.85 14.04
CA LEU A 62 4.58 5.24 15.31
C LEU A 62 6.03 4.73 15.43
N GLU A 63 6.35 3.63 14.75
CA GLU A 63 7.72 3.10 14.63
C GLU A 63 8.42 3.63 13.38
N ARG A 64 7.66 3.79 12.29
CA ARG A 64 8.15 4.13 10.96
C ARG A 64 7.38 5.31 10.37
N PRO A 65 7.68 6.56 10.77
CA PRO A 65 6.94 7.74 10.32
C PRO A 65 6.91 7.89 8.79
N GLU A 66 7.93 7.40 8.08
CA GLU A 66 7.99 7.45 6.63
C GLU A 66 6.86 6.68 5.94
N VAL A 67 6.31 5.63 6.57
CA VAL A 67 5.23 4.83 5.97
C VAL A 67 3.92 5.62 5.83
N PRO A 68 3.15 5.45 4.75
CA PRO A 68 1.82 6.03 4.65
C PRO A 68 0.87 5.47 5.71
N LEU A 69 -0.03 6.32 6.23
CA LEU A 69 -1.11 5.95 7.14
C LEU A 69 -2.27 5.18 6.48
N HIS A 70 -2.18 4.93 5.18
CA HIS A 70 -3.25 4.35 4.37
C HIS A 70 -2.67 3.40 3.33
N THR A 71 -3.48 2.45 2.90
CA THR A 71 -3.14 1.40 1.93
C THR A 71 -3.41 1.79 0.47
N ASN A 72 -3.77 3.05 0.20
CA ASN A 72 -4.17 3.54 -1.13
C ASN A 72 -3.20 3.15 -2.26
N GLY A 73 -1.88 3.17 -1.99
CA GLY A 73 -0.86 2.77 -2.97
C GLY A 73 -0.97 1.28 -3.33
N SER A 74 -0.96 0.42 -2.33
CA SER A 74 -1.11 -1.03 -2.49
C SER A 74 -2.46 -1.40 -3.13
N GLU A 75 -3.55 -0.74 -2.73
CA GLU A 75 -4.88 -0.95 -3.32
C GLU A 75 -4.92 -0.57 -4.81
N ARG A 76 -4.24 0.53 -5.17
CA ARG A 76 -4.11 0.94 -6.57
C ARG A 76 -3.32 -0.08 -7.38
N ASP A 77 -2.24 -0.61 -6.82
CA ASP A 77 -1.38 -1.60 -7.47
C ASP A 77 -2.13 -2.91 -7.78
N ILE A 78 -2.99 -3.40 -6.86
CA ILE A 78 -3.77 -4.64 -7.10
C ILE A 78 -5.03 -4.42 -7.95
N ARG A 79 -5.47 -3.16 -8.13
CA ARG A 79 -6.77 -2.84 -8.73
C ARG A 79 -6.92 -3.40 -10.14
N ASP A 80 -5.89 -3.30 -10.96
CA ASP A 80 -5.91 -3.77 -12.34
C ASP A 80 -6.08 -5.31 -12.40
N GLN A 81 -5.41 -6.03 -11.50
CA GLN A 81 -5.54 -7.48 -11.36
C GLN A 81 -6.97 -7.87 -10.93
N VAL A 82 -7.52 -7.20 -9.92
CA VAL A 82 -8.88 -7.47 -9.42
C VAL A 82 -9.93 -7.20 -10.50
N LYS A 83 -9.80 -6.09 -11.24
CA LYS A 83 -10.67 -5.78 -12.39
C LYS A 83 -10.57 -6.84 -13.47
N LYS A 84 -9.36 -7.24 -13.86
CA LYS A 84 -9.17 -8.25 -14.91
C LYS A 84 -9.77 -9.59 -14.49
N ARG A 85 -9.54 -10.03 -13.25
CA ARG A 85 -10.14 -11.26 -12.70
C ARG A 85 -11.66 -11.20 -12.71
N LYS A 86 -12.26 -10.07 -12.32
CA LYS A 86 -13.71 -9.89 -12.33
C LYS A 86 -14.31 -10.05 -13.73
N ILE A 87 -13.63 -9.55 -14.76
CA ILE A 87 -14.10 -9.61 -16.16
C ILE A 87 -13.81 -10.97 -16.79
N SER A 88 -12.64 -11.57 -16.55
CA SER A 88 -12.21 -12.80 -17.24
C SER A 88 -12.56 -14.10 -16.52
N GLY A 89 -13.07 -14.03 -15.29
CA GLY A 89 -13.26 -15.22 -14.44
C GLY A 89 -11.94 -15.85 -13.95
N GLY A 90 -10.82 -15.11 -14.03
CA GLY A 90 -9.49 -15.61 -13.65
C GLY A 90 -8.71 -16.23 -14.82
N THR A 91 -7.74 -17.10 -14.49
CA THR A 91 -6.90 -17.84 -15.44
C THR A 91 -7.16 -19.33 -15.33
N ARG A 92 -7.22 -20.02 -16.48
CA ARG A 92 -7.55 -21.45 -16.58
C ARG A 92 -6.32 -22.38 -16.65
N SER A 93 -5.12 -21.82 -16.77
CA SER A 93 -3.87 -22.57 -16.84
C SER A 93 -2.75 -21.86 -16.10
N GLU A 94 -1.74 -22.65 -15.72
CA GLU A 94 -0.51 -22.16 -15.13
C GLU A 94 0.20 -21.16 -16.04
N LEU A 95 0.40 -21.54 -17.31
CA LEU A 95 1.05 -20.70 -18.31
C LEU A 95 0.31 -19.37 -18.51
N GLY A 96 -1.03 -19.40 -18.56
CA GLY A 96 -1.84 -18.19 -18.68
C GLY A 96 -1.72 -17.27 -17.46
N ARG A 97 -1.58 -17.85 -16.25
CA ARG A 97 -1.30 -17.10 -15.02
C ARG A 97 0.07 -16.42 -15.10
N GLN A 98 1.12 -17.19 -15.41
CA GLN A 98 2.48 -16.68 -15.51
C GLN A 98 2.61 -15.57 -16.55
N CYS A 99 2.04 -15.76 -17.74
CA CYS A 99 2.01 -14.75 -18.80
C CYS A 99 1.36 -13.45 -18.31
N ARG A 100 0.14 -13.53 -17.76
CA ARG A 100 -0.59 -12.36 -17.23
C ARG A 100 0.21 -11.64 -16.15
N ASP A 101 0.72 -12.38 -15.16
CA ASP A 101 1.36 -11.82 -13.99
C ASP A 101 2.69 -11.15 -14.40
N THR A 102 3.43 -11.74 -15.34
CA THR A 102 4.66 -11.18 -15.93
C THR A 102 4.39 -9.88 -16.71
N PHE A 103 3.44 -9.88 -17.65
CA PHE A 103 3.14 -8.66 -18.41
C PHE A 103 2.53 -7.56 -17.55
N SER A 104 1.74 -7.93 -16.52
CA SER A 104 1.17 -6.96 -15.59
C SER A 104 2.25 -6.31 -14.72
N SER A 105 3.22 -7.10 -14.25
CA SER A 105 4.35 -6.57 -13.47
C SER A 105 5.24 -5.66 -14.33
N LEU A 106 5.60 -6.08 -15.55
CA LEU A 106 6.37 -5.26 -16.50
C LEU A 106 5.68 -3.92 -16.78
N LYS A 107 4.38 -3.95 -17.08
CA LYS A 107 3.59 -2.74 -17.34
C LYS A 107 3.52 -1.82 -16.13
N ALA A 108 3.33 -2.37 -14.93
CA ALA A 108 3.29 -1.59 -13.70
C ALA A 108 4.64 -0.93 -13.41
N THR A 109 5.75 -1.65 -13.59
CA THR A 109 7.10 -1.11 -13.40
C THR A 109 7.43 -0.02 -14.42
N CYS A 110 7.13 -0.23 -15.71
CA CYS A 110 7.31 0.81 -16.73
C CYS A 110 6.55 2.09 -16.35
N ARG A 111 5.29 1.97 -15.93
CA ARG A 111 4.49 3.12 -15.46
C ARG A 111 5.10 3.83 -14.26
N LYS A 112 5.61 3.08 -13.26
CA LYS A 112 6.27 3.65 -12.07
C LYS A 112 7.57 4.39 -12.42
N LEU A 113 8.25 3.98 -13.50
CA LEU A 113 9.46 4.62 -14.02
C LEU A 113 9.18 5.71 -15.07
N ASN A 114 7.91 5.99 -15.39
CA ASN A 114 7.50 6.89 -16.49
C ASN A 114 8.03 6.48 -17.87
N ILE A 115 8.09 5.17 -18.14
CA ILE A 115 8.49 4.59 -19.43
C ILE A 115 7.25 4.02 -20.11
N SER A 116 7.15 4.21 -21.43
CA SER A 116 6.10 3.57 -22.22
C SER A 116 6.31 2.06 -22.22
N PHE A 117 5.32 1.31 -21.74
CA PHE A 117 5.36 -0.15 -21.77
C PHE A 117 5.48 -0.69 -23.21
N TRP A 118 4.88 -0.02 -24.19
CA TRP A 118 4.95 -0.43 -25.59
C TRP A 118 6.33 -0.21 -26.20
N GLU A 119 6.99 0.91 -25.87
CA GLU A 119 8.36 1.18 -26.31
C GLU A 119 9.31 0.16 -25.68
N TYR A 120 9.17 -0.10 -24.37
CA TYR A 120 9.96 -1.12 -23.68
C TYR A 120 9.77 -2.52 -24.27
N LEU A 121 8.52 -2.91 -24.57
CA LEU A 121 8.25 -4.21 -25.18
C LEU A 121 8.85 -4.31 -26.60
N THR A 122 8.73 -3.24 -27.39
CA THR A 122 9.29 -3.19 -28.75
C THR A 122 10.81 -3.24 -28.73
N ASP A 123 11.44 -2.53 -27.81
CA ASP A 123 12.89 -2.54 -27.57
C ASP A 123 13.39 -3.97 -27.27
N ARG A 124 12.69 -4.71 -26.41
CA ARG A 124 13.02 -6.12 -26.09
C ARG A 124 12.80 -7.08 -27.24
N ILE A 125 11.74 -6.90 -28.03
CA ILE A 125 11.44 -7.78 -29.18
C ILE A 125 12.41 -7.51 -30.34
N SER A 126 12.77 -6.24 -30.55
CA SER A 126 13.70 -5.82 -31.61
C SER A 126 15.18 -6.02 -31.25
N CYS A 127 15.48 -6.36 -29.99
CA CYS A 127 16.84 -6.44 -29.45
C CYS A 127 17.65 -5.16 -29.71
N SER A 128 16.99 -4.00 -29.64
CA SER A 128 17.64 -2.71 -29.90
C SER A 128 18.38 -2.16 -28.68
N ASP A 129 18.07 -2.65 -27.48
CA ASP A 129 18.72 -2.36 -26.19
C ASP A 129 18.92 -0.85 -25.91
N GLN A 130 17.99 -0.02 -26.41
CA GLN A 130 17.96 1.43 -26.21
C GLN A 130 17.45 1.80 -24.82
N ILE A 131 16.50 1.03 -24.29
CA ILE A 131 16.03 1.21 -22.92
C ILE A 131 16.85 0.29 -22.01
N PRO A 132 17.42 0.75 -20.89
CA PRO A 132 18.07 -0.17 -19.95
C PRO A 132 17.06 -1.13 -19.32
N LEU A 133 17.52 -2.30 -18.87
CA LEU A 133 16.65 -3.25 -18.17
C LEU A 133 16.01 -2.59 -16.94
N LEU A 134 14.72 -2.85 -16.70
CA LEU A 134 13.97 -2.25 -15.60
C LEU A 134 14.64 -2.38 -14.22
N PRO A 135 15.30 -3.50 -13.86
CA PRO A 135 16.04 -3.61 -12.59
C PRO A 135 17.14 -2.56 -12.44
N HIS A 136 17.95 -2.31 -13.47
CA HIS A 136 19.00 -1.30 -13.42
C HIS A 136 18.44 0.11 -13.24
N LEU A 137 17.31 0.41 -13.89
CA LEU A 137 16.64 1.70 -13.73
C LEU A 137 16.06 1.88 -12.32
N LEU A 138 15.59 0.79 -11.69
CA LEU A 138 15.15 0.80 -10.31
C LEU A 138 16.32 1.05 -9.35
N GLU A 139 17.44 0.35 -9.54
CA GLU A 139 18.66 0.52 -8.74
C GLU A 139 19.16 1.97 -8.79
N GLN A 140 19.25 2.56 -9.99
CA GLN A 140 19.62 3.96 -10.17
C GLN A 140 18.67 4.90 -9.42
N ARG A 141 17.36 4.65 -9.47
CA ARG A 141 16.37 5.52 -8.82
C ARG A 141 16.37 5.38 -7.30
N ILE A 142 16.63 4.18 -6.78
CA ILE A 142 16.81 3.95 -5.34
C ILE A 142 18.05 4.69 -4.86
N ALA A 143 19.17 4.59 -5.59
CA ALA A 143 20.41 5.29 -5.25
C ALA A 143 20.24 6.83 -5.24
N LEU A 144 19.39 7.39 -6.11
CA LEU A 144 19.07 8.82 -6.13
C LEU A 144 18.09 9.26 -5.02
N SER A 145 17.37 8.32 -4.39
CA SER A 145 16.34 8.59 -3.38
C SER A 145 16.81 8.29 -1.95
N ALA A 146 18.03 7.77 -1.78
CA ALA A 146 18.68 7.45 -0.52
C ALA A 146 19.53 8.64 -0.05
#